data_AF-A0A139IPX1-F1
#
_entry.id   AF-A0A139IPX1-F1
#
_cell.length_a   1.000
_cell.length_b   1.000
_cell.length_c   1.000
_cell.angle_alpha   90.00
_cell.angle_beta   90.00
_cell.angle_gamma   90.00
#
_symmetry.space_group_name_H-M   'P 1'
#
loop_
_entity.id
_entity.type
_entity.pdbx_description
1 polymer ?
#
loop_
_entity_poly.entity_id
_entity_poly.type
_entity_poly.pdbx_seq_one_letter_code
_entity_poly.pdbx_strand_id
1 'polypeptide(L)'
;MQRWHRKAATQPAQSVETTTTNAKITFSASHFVLALNYFKANSSRISVIKASPGKGNGIFAWQAINAAATIFVHKVILQLPDTCITEQTIIARAFSKLSLEDQQRFFELHENHRPYISKVFRIFKANAFGDKDDSKVYDRISRLNHSCVPNGSKVNRFDSREHYCSNAHFERRRDYDILRELVQLWMYFGFRCHCPACSLEHKEQWISDTRRRLINPLFHFLHGKSAPDLSIMEALTTTMTPQQAERPEFLAMVDHHGAPLQTTPTRAQILAYNVLYAKLMEAEGLLGMDVAEAYAAAIVELRRKM
;
A
#
# COMPACT_ATOMS: atom_id res chain seq x y z
N MET A 1 -11.85 10.60 27.72
CA MET A 1 -10.38 10.49 27.53
C MET A 1 -9.86 11.80 26.94
N GLN A 2 -8.76 12.31 27.48
CA GLN A 2 -8.33 13.72 27.45
C GLN A 2 -8.02 14.27 26.03
N ARG A 3 -8.60 15.42 25.71
CA ARG A 3 -8.32 16.23 24.50
C ARG A 3 -7.02 17.04 24.71
N TRP A 4 -6.09 16.92 23.76
CA TRP A 4 -4.88 17.73 23.70
C TRP A 4 -5.14 18.99 22.86
N HIS A 5 -5.13 20.16 23.49
CA HIS A 5 -5.09 21.46 22.81
C HIS A 5 -3.63 21.84 22.52
N ARG A 6 -3.25 21.99 21.24
CA ARG A 6 -2.00 22.65 20.85
C ARG A 6 -2.26 24.13 20.56
N LYS A 7 -1.60 25.02 21.33
CA LYS A 7 -1.43 26.43 20.98
C LYS A 7 -0.31 26.53 19.94
N ALA A 8 -0.58 27.13 18.78
CA ALA A 8 0.43 27.49 17.79
C ALA A 8 1.00 28.88 18.16
N ALA A 9 2.32 28.96 18.28
CA ALA A 9 3.06 30.22 18.34
C ALA A 9 3.61 30.53 16.95
N THR A 10 3.23 31.67 16.38
CA THR A 10 3.72 32.20 15.11
C THR A 10 5.03 32.95 15.31
N GLN A 11 6.07 32.59 14.53
CA GLN A 11 7.25 33.43 14.33
C GLN A 11 7.24 33.99 12.88
N PRO A 12 7.71 35.23 12.66
CA PRO A 12 7.65 35.88 11.36
C PRO A 12 8.72 35.34 10.40
N ALA A 13 8.33 35.25 9.11
CA ALA A 13 9.17 34.79 8.02
C ALA A 13 10.26 35.81 7.66
N GLN A 14 11.50 35.34 7.54
CA GLN A 14 12.58 36.06 6.85
C GLN A 14 12.72 35.51 5.43
N SER A 15 12.75 36.40 4.44
CA SER A 15 12.93 36.08 3.03
C SER A 15 14.40 35.73 2.74
N VAL A 16 14.64 34.54 2.19
CA VAL A 16 15.95 34.11 1.68
C VAL A 16 15.86 34.03 0.16
N GLU A 17 16.63 34.85 -0.54
CA GLU A 17 16.83 34.78 -1.99
C GLU A 17 17.64 33.52 -2.33
N THR A 18 17.10 32.67 -3.22
CA THR A 18 17.80 31.50 -3.74
C THR A 18 18.32 31.78 -5.16
N THR A 19 19.62 31.96 -5.28
CA THR A 19 20.35 31.84 -6.55
C THR A 19 20.58 30.36 -6.88
N THR A 20 19.99 29.87 -7.96
CA THR A 20 20.12 28.49 -8.46
C THR A 20 21.34 28.34 -9.37
N THR A 21 22.41 27.72 -8.88
CA THR A 21 23.48 27.18 -9.73
C THR A 21 23.29 25.68 -9.94
N ASN A 22 23.08 25.28 -11.20
CA ASN A 22 22.98 23.88 -11.64
C ASN A 22 24.35 23.17 -11.55
N ALA A 23 24.68 22.61 -10.39
CA ALA A 23 25.78 21.66 -10.26
C ALA A 23 25.25 20.22 -10.44
N LYS A 24 25.73 19.52 -11.47
CA LYS A 24 25.51 18.06 -11.61
C LYS A 24 26.30 17.35 -10.51
N ILE A 25 25.59 16.91 -9.47
CA ILE A 25 26.17 16.06 -8.42
C ILE A 25 26.32 14.65 -8.98
N THR A 26 27.56 14.21 -9.19
CA THR A 26 27.89 12.81 -9.50
C THR A 26 28.24 12.12 -8.19
N PHE A 27 27.44 11.13 -7.78
CA PHE A 27 27.72 10.31 -6.59
C PHE A 27 28.66 9.15 -6.97
N SER A 28 29.81 9.06 -6.28
CA SER A 28 30.74 7.94 -6.45
C SER A 28 30.20 6.65 -5.81
N ALA A 29 30.58 5.49 -6.36
CA ALA A 29 30.21 4.17 -5.83
C ALA A 29 30.59 3.97 -4.35
N SER A 30 31.63 4.65 -3.86
CA SER A 30 32.06 4.60 -2.46
C SER A 30 31.08 5.28 -1.47
N HIS A 31 30.45 6.39 -1.87
CA HIS A 31 29.41 7.04 -1.05
C HIS A 31 28.14 6.18 -0.93
N PHE A 32 27.83 5.42 -1.98
CA PHE A 32 26.70 4.51 -2.00
C PHE A 32 26.85 3.33 -1.03
N VAL A 33 28.06 2.75 -0.95
CA VAL A 33 28.37 1.65 -0.01
C VAL A 33 28.31 2.12 1.45
N LEU A 34 28.78 3.34 1.74
CA LEU A 34 28.70 3.93 3.09
C LEU A 34 27.25 4.21 3.51
N ALA A 35 26.43 4.79 2.63
CA ALA A 35 25.01 4.98 2.90
C ALA A 35 24.30 3.64 3.17
N LEU A 36 24.63 2.59 2.40
CA LEU A 36 24.07 1.25 2.58
C LEU A 36 24.40 0.62 3.92
N ASN A 37 25.65 0.72 4.36
CA ASN A 37 26.07 0.19 5.66
C ASN A 37 25.46 0.99 6.80
N TYR A 38 25.32 2.32 6.64
CA TYR A 38 24.60 3.17 7.59
C TYR A 38 23.12 2.79 7.70
N PHE A 39 22.43 2.54 6.58
CA PHE A 39 21.02 2.11 6.59
C PHE A 39 20.85 0.70 7.15
N LYS A 40 21.72 -0.26 6.80
CA LYS A 40 21.69 -1.61 7.37
C LYS A 40 21.91 -1.59 8.89
N ALA A 41 22.87 -0.81 9.37
CA ALA A 41 23.17 -0.70 10.81
C ALA A 41 22.07 0.04 11.59
N ASN A 42 21.36 0.98 10.96
CA ASN A 42 20.30 1.74 11.62
C ASN A 42 18.91 1.12 11.51
N SER A 43 18.60 0.30 10.50
CA SER A 43 17.25 -0.24 10.32
C SER A 43 16.76 -1.13 11.48
N SER A 44 17.67 -1.83 12.16
CA SER A 44 17.37 -2.58 13.39
C SER A 44 17.15 -1.69 14.62
N ARG A 45 17.55 -0.42 14.56
CA ARG A 45 17.42 0.57 15.66
C ARG A 45 16.12 1.37 15.58
N ILE A 46 15.44 1.39 14.43
CA ILE A 46 14.21 2.17 14.22
C ILE A 46 12.94 1.31 14.34
N SER A 47 13.04 -0.01 14.12
CA SER A 47 11.89 -0.91 14.18
C SER A 47 12.19 -2.29 14.77
N VAL A 48 11.16 -2.87 15.38
CA VAL A 48 11.20 -4.17 16.07
C VAL A 48 10.05 -5.05 15.60
N ILE A 49 10.30 -6.36 15.45
CA ILE A 49 9.27 -7.36 15.18
C ILE A 49 8.70 -7.84 16.50
N LYS A 50 7.38 -7.80 16.67
CA LYS A 50 6.67 -8.26 17.87
C LYS A 50 5.34 -8.90 17.49
N ALA A 51 4.76 -9.69 18.39
CA ALA A 51 3.41 -10.18 18.23
C ALA A 51 2.41 -9.00 18.14
N SER A 52 1.49 -9.10 17.18
CA SER A 52 0.38 -8.18 16.93
C SER A 52 -0.93 -8.92 17.20
N PRO A 53 -1.78 -8.43 18.11
CA PRO A 53 -3.05 -9.07 18.43
C PRO A 53 -3.87 -9.39 17.18
N GLY A 54 -4.23 -10.68 17.02
CA GLY A 54 -5.05 -11.18 15.91
C GLY A 54 -4.40 -11.15 14.51
N LYS A 55 -3.11 -10.79 14.38
CA LYS A 55 -2.42 -10.63 13.07
C LYS A 55 -1.07 -11.35 12.97
N GLY A 56 -0.71 -12.17 13.96
CA GLY A 56 0.61 -12.83 14.00
C GLY A 56 1.71 -11.86 14.42
N ASN A 57 2.82 -11.80 13.68
CA ASN A 57 3.92 -10.86 13.97
C ASN A 57 3.81 -9.60 13.11
N GLY A 58 4.03 -8.44 13.73
CA GLY A 58 4.04 -7.13 13.09
C GLY A 58 5.38 -6.42 13.24
N ILE A 59 5.64 -5.44 12.38
CA ILE A 59 6.72 -4.47 12.56
C ILE A 59 6.19 -3.24 13.30
N PHE A 60 6.89 -2.84 14.37
CA PHE A 60 6.57 -1.69 15.20
C PHE A 60 7.76 -0.73 15.23
N ALA A 61 7.49 0.57 15.28
CA ALA A 61 8.52 1.56 15.50
C ALA A 61 9.10 1.41 16.92
N TRP A 62 10.42 1.42 17.05
CA TRP A 62 11.12 1.41 18.35
C TRP A 62 11.23 2.83 18.94
N GLN A 63 11.23 3.84 18.08
CA GLN A 63 11.30 5.26 18.42
C GLN A 63 10.42 6.08 17.46
N ALA A 64 10.23 7.36 17.76
CA ALA A 64 9.53 8.27 16.84
C ALA A 64 10.25 8.30 15.48
N ILE A 65 9.48 8.11 14.41
CA ILE A 65 9.99 8.14 13.04
C ILE A 65 9.52 9.44 12.40
N ASN A 66 10.46 10.23 11.90
CA ASN A 66 10.11 11.42 11.16
C ASN A 66 9.32 11.08 9.91
N ALA A 67 8.43 11.98 9.56
CA ALA A 67 7.85 12.16 8.24
C ALA A 67 8.81 11.77 7.08
N ALA A 68 8.37 10.88 6.18
CA ALA A 68 9.08 10.48 4.95
C ALA A 68 10.45 9.80 5.15
N ALA A 69 10.78 9.40 6.38
CA ALA A 69 12.02 8.69 6.67
C ALA A 69 11.96 7.26 6.12
N THR A 70 13.05 6.81 5.48
CA THR A 70 13.19 5.40 5.09
C THR A 70 13.36 4.54 6.34
N ILE A 71 12.42 3.64 6.56
CA ILE A 71 12.40 2.70 7.69
C ILE A 71 13.32 1.52 7.38
N PHE A 72 13.28 1.00 6.15
CA PHE A 72 14.15 -0.09 5.72
C PHE A 72 14.28 -0.26 4.21
N VAL A 73 15.41 -0.88 3.82
CA VAL A 73 15.72 -1.37 2.47
C VAL A 73 15.91 -2.88 2.59
N HIS A 74 15.14 -3.68 1.83
CA HIS A 74 15.14 -5.14 2.04
C HIS A 74 15.64 -5.99 0.89
N LYS A 75 16.25 -7.12 1.31
CA LYS A 75 16.62 -8.23 0.47
C LYS A 75 15.37 -9.05 0.18
N VAL A 76 15.19 -9.39 -1.09
CA VAL A 76 14.20 -10.37 -1.54
C VAL A 76 14.66 -11.75 -1.06
N ILE A 77 13.77 -12.50 -0.40
CA ILE A 77 14.01 -13.90 -0.04
C ILE A 77 13.82 -14.78 -1.28
N LEU A 78 12.68 -14.61 -1.95
CA LEU A 78 12.28 -15.44 -3.09
C LEU A 78 11.66 -14.55 -4.17
N GLN A 79 12.07 -14.73 -5.42
CA GLN A 79 11.57 -14.01 -6.58
C GLN A 79 11.22 -15.00 -7.69
N LEU A 80 10.06 -14.81 -8.30
CA LEU A 80 9.57 -15.61 -9.41
C LEU A 80 8.93 -14.72 -10.47
N PRO A 81 8.99 -15.06 -11.77
CA PRO A 81 8.16 -14.42 -12.77
C PRO A 81 6.68 -14.53 -12.39
N ASP A 82 5.89 -13.49 -12.63
CA ASP A 82 4.48 -13.47 -12.22
C ASP A 82 3.66 -14.58 -12.91
N THR A 83 4.04 -14.95 -14.13
CA THR A 83 3.45 -16.07 -14.89
C THR A 83 3.59 -17.44 -14.23
N CYS A 84 4.44 -17.57 -13.20
CA CYS A 84 4.74 -18.85 -12.55
C CYS A 84 4.05 -19.01 -11.18
N ILE A 85 3.31 -18.00 -10.69
CA ILE A 85 2.84 -17.97 -9.29
C ILE A 85 1.64 -18.88 -9.00
N THR A 86 1.01 -19.43 -10.03
CA THR A 86 -0.09 -20.39 -9.90
C THR A 86 0.41 -21.82 -9.70
N GLU A 87 1.68 -22.10 -10.03
CA GLU A 87 2.24 -23.45 -10.07
C GLU A 87 2.98 -23.81 -8.77
N GLN A 88 2.32 -24.63 -7.95
CA GLN A 88 2.86 -25.08 -6.66
C GLN A 88 4.23 -25.75 -6.77
N THR A 89 4.47 -26.50 -7.86
CA THR A 89 5.74 -27.21 -8.09
C THR A 89 6.90 -26.25 -8.41
N ILE A 90 6.63 -25.16 -9.12
CA ILE A 90 7.63 -24.13 -9.44
C ILE A 90 8.05 -23.41 -8.16
N ILE A 91 7.08 -23.01 -7.34
CA ILE A 91 7.34 -22.35 -6.04
C ILE A 91 8.12 -23.28 -5.10
N ALA A 92 7.75 -24.55 -5.01
CA ALA A 92 8.47 -25.52 -4.19
C ALA A 92 9.93 -25.71 -4.65
N ARG A 93 10.18 -25.76 -5.96
CA ARG A 93 11.53 -25.85 -6.53
C ARG A 93 12.35 -24.60 -6.31
N ALA A 94 11.72 -23.42 -6.34
CA ALA A 94 12.41 -22.16 -6.07
C ALA A 94 12.77 -22.04 -4.59
N PHE A 95 11.86 -22.46 -3.69
CA PHE A 95 12.11 -22.55 -2.27
C PHE A 95 13.25 -23.51 -1.92
N SER A 96 13.33 -24.69 -2.57
CA SER A 96 14.38 -25.67 -2.27
C SER A 96 15.80 -25.20 -2.65
N LYS A 97 15.91 -24.14 -3.46
CA LYS A 97 17.18 -23.49 -3.81
C LYS A 97 17.61 -22.41 -2.82
N LEU A 98 16.77 -22.04 -1.86
CA LEU A 98 17.12 -21.09 -0.81
C LEU A 98 18.13 -21.71 0.17
N SER A 99 18.96 -20.86 0.78
CA SER A 99 19.81 -21.28 1.90
C SER A 99 18.95 -21.78 3.08
N LEU A 100 19.50 -22.64 3.94
CA LEU A 100 18.77 -23.13 5.13
C LEU A 100 18.29 -21.99 6.03
N GLU A 101 19.08 -20.92 6.15
CA GLU A 101 18.73 -19.72 6.90
C GLU A 101 17.53 -18.99 6.27
N ASP A 102 17.54 -18.79 4.95
CA ASP A 102 16.42 -18.14 4.25
C ASP A 102 15.16 -19.04 4.21
N GLN A 103 15.31 -20.37 4.19
CA GLN A 103 14.19 -21.30 4.35
C GLN A 103 13.56 -21.21 5.75
N GLN A 104 14.37 -21.12 6.81
CA GLN A 104 13.88 -20.89 8.16
C GLN A 104 13.11 -19.58 8.28
N ARG A 105 13.70 -18.46 7.81
CA ARG A 105 13.03 -17.14 7.80
C ARG A 105 11.72 -17.18 7.02
N PHE A 106 11.68 -17.86 5.88
CA PHE A 106 10.47 -18.03 5.09
C PHE A 106 9.38 -18.78 5.87
N PHE A 107 9.74 -19.83 6.61
CA PHE A 107 8.78 -20.57 7.45
C PHE A 107 8.28 -19.82 8.68
N GLU A 108 8.91 -18.70 9.06
CA GLU A 108 8.43 -17.79 10.11
C GLU A 108 7.41 -16.76 9.61
N LEU A 109 7.20 -16.66 8.29
CA LEU A 109 6.20 -15.76 7.70
C LEU A 109 4.78 -16.29 7.90
N HIS A 110 3.79 -15.42 7.69
CA HIS A 110 2.40 -15.76 7.89
C HIS A 110 1.96 -16.88 6.92
N GLU A 111 1.40 -17.95 7.46
CA GLU A 111 0.83 -19.02 6.66
C GLU A 111 -0.67 -18.77 6.44
N ASN A 112 -1.05 -18.69 5.17
CA ASN A 112 -2.46 -18.56 4.77
C ASN A 112 -3.29 -19.76 5.27
N HIS A 113 -4.55 -19.52 5.64
CA HIS A 113 -5.53 -20.56 5.99
C HIS A 113 -6.14 -21.31 4.78
N ARG A 114 -5.73 -20.98 3.55
CA ARG A 114 -6.26 -21.61 2.34
C ARG A 114 -5.94 -23.10 2.23
N PRO A 115 -6.83 -23.89 1.60
CA PRO A 115 -6.74 -25.34 1.52
C PRO A 115 -5.76 -25.82 0.44
N TYR A 116 -4.63 -25.12 0.24
CA TYR A 116 -3.55 -25.66 -0.59
C TYR A 116 -2.80 -26.73 0.19
N ILE A 117 -2.25 -27.73 -0.50
CA ILE A 117 -1.55 -28.85 0.16
C ILE A 117 -0.17 -28.41 0.68
N SER A 118 0.58 -27.65 -0.13
CA SER A 118 1.94 -27.22 0.24
C SER A 118 1.94 -26.02 1.19
N LYS A 119 2.61 -26.18 2.34
CA LYS A 119 2.90 -25.08 3.27
C LYS A 119 3.70 -23.95 2.60
N VAL A 120 4.70 -24.30 1.78
CA VAL A 120 5.51 -23.32 1.05
C VAL A 120 4.63 -22.46 0.15
N PHE A 121 3.68 -23.08 -0.54
CA PHE A 121 2.76 -22.38 -1.43
C PHE A 121 1.78 -21.49 -0.65
N ARG A 122 1.23 -21.97 0.47
CA ARG A 122 0.38 -21.16 1.37
C ARG A 122 1.10 -19.90 1.86
N ILE A 123 2.35 -20.05 2.31
CA ILE A 123 3.17 -18.91 2.75
C ILE A 123 3.47 -17.98 1.58
N PHE A 124 3.88 -18.50 0.42
CA PHE A 124 4.14 -17.67 -0.75
C PHE A 124 2.93 -16.81 -1.13
N LYS A 125 1.75 -17.42 -1.24
CA LYS A 125 0.51 -16.72 -1.62
C LYS A 125 0.07 -15.65 -0.61
N ALA A 126 0.43 -15.79 0.67
CA ALA A 126 0.15 -14.77 1.68
C ALA A 126 1.18 -13.63 1.70
N ASN A 127 2.42 -13.85 1.26
CA ASN A 127 3.53 -12.94 1.54
C ASN A 127 4.22 -12.38 0.30
N ALA A 128 3.85 -12.85 -0.90
CA ALA A 128 4.39 -12.36 -2.16
C ALA A 128 3.75 -11.03 -2.55
N PHE A 129 4.58 -10.12 -3.02
CA PHE A 129 4.21 -8.84 -3.61
C PHE A 129 4.59 -8.87 -5.08
N GLY A 130 3.59 -8.75 -5.95
CA GLY A 130 3.78 -8.78 -7.40
C GLY A 130 3.72 -7.40 -8.04
N ASP A 131 4.44 -7.26 -9.14
CA ASP A 131 4.15 -6.31 -10.21
C ASP A 131 3.84 -7.08 -11.51
N LYS A 132 3.96 -6.45 -12.68
CA LYS A 132 3.62 -7.10 -13.96
C LYS A 132 4.63 -8.17 -14.37
N ASP A 133 5.85 -8.09 -13.87
CA ASP A 133 6.98 -8.89 -14.36
C ASP A 133 7.32 -9.99 -13.36
N ASP A 134 7.27 -9.67 -12.05
CA ASP A 134 7.65 -10.60 -11.01
C ASP A 134 6.82 -10.51 -9.73
N SER A 135 6.92 -11.58 -8.95
CA SER A 135 6.38 -11.74 -7.62
C SER A 135 7.50 -12.04 -6.63
N LYS A 136 7.58 -11.23 -5.57
CA LYS A 136 8.70 -11.21 -4.61
C LYS A 136 8.22 -11.40 -3.18
N VAL A 137 8.89 -12.26 -2.42
CA VAL A 137 8.70 -12.42 -0.97
C VAL A 137 9.86 -11.74 -0.25
N TYR A 138 9.55 -10.99 0.80
CA TYR A 138 10.50 -10.26 1.62
C TYR A 138 10.45 -10.78 3.05
N ASP A 139 11.55 -10.68 3.81
CA ASP A 139 11.50 -11.06 5.23
C ASP A 139 10.62 -10.09 6.03
N ARG A 140 11.00 -8.81 6.01
CA ARG A 140 10.40 -7.79 6.87
C ARG A 140 9.16 -7.14 6.26
N ILE A 141 9.15 -6.85 4.95
CA ILE A 141 7.96 -6.25 4.31
C ILE A 141 6.75 -7.17 4.47
N SER A 142 6.93 -8.49 4.38
CA SER A 142 5.87 -9.47 4.58
C SER A 142 5.35 -9.55 6.04
N ARG A 143 5.99 -8.85 6.98
CA ARG A 143 5.55 -8.73 8.38
C ARG A 143 4.89 -7.37 8.67
N LEU A 144 4.67 -6.54 7.65
CA LEU A 144 3.86 -5.34 7.80
C LEU A 144 2.38 -5.72 7.88
N ASN A 145 1.71 -5.25 8.94
CA ASN A 145 0.29 -5.49 9.10
C ASN A 145 -0.53 -4.58 8.19
N HIS A 146 -1.66 -5.10 7.71
CA HIS A 146 -2.64 -4.28 7.01
C HIS A 146 -3.31 -3.24 7.95
N SER A 147 -3.53 -2.05 7.39
CA SER A 147 -4.41 -1.00 7.91
C SER A 147 -5.01 -0.21 6.74
N CYS A 148 -6.31 0.08 6.81
CA CYS A 148 -7.00 0.93 5.82
C CYS A 148 -6.58 2.41 5.88
N VAL A 149 -5.82 2.81 6.91
CA VAL A 149 -5.20 4.13 7.07
C VAL A 149 -3.71 3.92 7.38
N PRO A 150 -2.93 3.45 6.39
CA PRO A 150 -1.55 3.08 6.61
C PRO A 150 -0.71 4.30 7.02
N ASN A 151 0.32 4.06 7.82
CA ASN A 151 1.29 5.06 8.27
C ASN A 151 2.69 4.86 7.65
N GLY A 152 2.78 4.03 6.61
CA GLY A 152 3.97 3.86 5.79
C GLY A 152 3.60 3.39 4.39
N SER A 153 4.50 3.64 3.44
CA SER A 153 4.30 3.29 2.03
C SER A 153 5.56 2.69 1.42
N LYS A 154 5.36 1.82 0.44
CA LYS A 154 6.43 1.25 -0.39
C LYS A 154 6.80 2.26 -1.47
N VAL A 155 8.10 2.55 -1.58
CA VAL A 155 8.66 3.47 -2.57
C VAL A 155 9.70 2.73 -3.39
N ASN A 156 9.56 2.80 -4.71
CA ASN A 156 10.55 2.26 -5.64
C ASN A 156 11.54 3.38 -5.97
N ARG A 157 12.77 3.28 -5.45
CA ARG A 157 13.84 4.23 -5.80
C ARG A 157 14.68 3.68 -6.97
N PHE A 158 15.43 4.57 -7.63
CA PHE A 158 16.26 4.26 -8.81
C PHE A 158 17.35 3.20 -8.59
N ASP A 159 17.48 2.63 -7.38
CA ASP A 159 18.55 1.69 -7.02
C ASP A 159 18.14 0.21 -7.06
N SER A 160 17.08 -0.15 -7.80
CA SER A 160 16.57 -1.53 -7.95
C SER A 160 16.11 -2.21 -6.65
N ARG A 161 16.01 -1.46 -5.56
CA ARG A 161 15.62 -1.96 -4.23
C ARG A 161 14.33 -1.31 -3.78
N GLU A 162 13.61 -2.06 -2.96
CA GLU A 162 12.37 -1.58 -2.36
C GLU A 162 12.67 -0.90 -1.02
N HIS A 163 12.21 0.35 -0.91
CA HIS A 163 12.33 1.15 0.30
C HIS A 163 10.95 1.26 0.93
N TYR A 164 10.85 1.01 2.23
CA TYR A 164 9.63 1.33 2.98
C TYR A 164 9.88 2.58 3.79
N CYS A 165 9.01 3.58 3.64
CA CYS A 165 9.14 4.87 4.30
C CYS A 165 7.97 5.10 5.25
N SER A 166 8.22 5.78 6.38
CA SER A 166 7.15 6.31 7.22
C SER A 166 6.38 7.36 6.44
N ASN A 167 5.07 7.36 6.59
CA ASN A 167 4.24 8.33 5.92
C ASN A 167 4.55 9.72 6.47
N ALA A 168 4.97 10.59 5.56
CA ALA A 168 4.47 11.96 5.58
C ALA A 168 4.06 12.44 4.21
N HIS A 169 4.69 11.97 3.12
CA HIS A 169 4.23 12.10 1.73
C HIS A 169 5.06 11.12 0.87
N PHE A 170 4.44 10.53 -0.18
CA PHE A 170 4.95 9.56 -1.20
C PHE A 170 5.23 8.11 -0.74
N GLU A 171 4.83 7.01 -1.43
CA GLU A 171 4.37 6.77 -2.82
C GLU A 171 3.44 5.50 -2.93
N ARG A 172 2.48 5.57 -3.86
CA ARG A 172 1.64 4.52 -4.52
C ARG A 172 1.42 3.15 -3.85
N ARG A 173 0.28 3.04 -3.15
CA ARG A 173 -0.75 2.05 -3.51
C ARG A 173 -1.98 2.82 -3.98
N ARG A 174 -2.39 2.59 -5.23
CA ARG A 174 -3.47 3.32 -5.92
C ARG A 174 -4.83 2.63 -5.79
N ASP A 175 -4.89 1.50 -5.10
CA ASP A 175 -6.09 0.70 -5.00
C ASP A 175 -6.76 1.00 -3.66
N TYR A 176 -7.40 2.17 -3.55
CA TYR A 176 -8.25 2.54 -2.41
C TYR A 176 -9.60 1.79 -2.45
N ASP A 177 -9.56 0.52 -2.82
CA ASP A 177 -10.74 -0.28 -2.96
C ASP A 177 -10.98 -1.03 -1.65
N ILE A 178 -11.57 -0.33 -0.68
CA ILE A 178 -11.81 -0.88 0.66
C ILE A 178 -12.70 -2.12 0.62
N LEU A 179 -13.61 -2.25 -0.35
CA LEU A 179 -14.39 -3.48 -0.49
C LEU A 179 -13.51 -4.62 -1.01
N ARG A 180 -12.73 -4.40 -2.07
CA ARG A 180 -11.74 -5.38 -2.55
C ARG A 180 -10.75 -5.75 -1.44
N GLU A 181 -10.26 -4.79 -0.67
CA GLU A 181 -9.34 -5.05 0.44
C GLU A 181 -10.00 -5.83 1.57
N LEU A 182 -11.20 -5.49 2.03
CA LEU A 182 -11.88 -6.25 3.09
C LEU A 182 -12.17 -7.70 2.68
N VAL A 183 -12.62 -7.89 1.44
CA VAL A 183 -12.86 -9.20 0.84
C VAL A 183 -11.54 -9.96 0.71
N GLN A 184 -10.49 -9.31 0.20
CA GLN A 184 -9.17 -9.92 0.06
C GLN A 184 -8.56 -10.30 1.42
N LEU A 185 -8.70 -9.46 2.44
CA LEU A 185 -8.15 -9.75 3.77
C LEU A 185 -8.81 -10.99 4.38
N TRP A 186 -10.12 -11.11 4.26
CA TRP A 186 -10.81 -12.31 4.72
C TRP A 186 -10.43 -13.55 3.89
N MET A 187 -10.46 -13.43 2.56
CA MET A 187 -10.27 -14.59 1.66
C MET A 187 -8.81 -15.04 1.51
N TYR A 188 -7.86 -14.11 1.55
CA TYR A 188 -6.43 -14.38 1.37
C TYR A 188 -5.69 -14.50 2.70
N PHE A 189 -6.16 -13.85 3.77
CA PHE A 189 -5.44 -13.81 5.04
C PHE A 189 -6.27 -14.34 6.22
N GLY A 190 -7.55 -14.64 6.03
CA GLY A 190 -8.39 -15.25 7.07
C GLY A 190 -8.72 -14.33 8.23
N PHE A 191 -8.62 -13.00 8.09
CA PHE A 191 -8.92 -12.07 9.18
C PHE A 191 -9.78 -10.88 8.75
N ARG A 192 -10.55 -10.33 9.70
CA ARG A 192 -11.21 -9.02 9.55
C ARG A 192 -10.29 -7.91 10.04
N CYS A 193 -10.24 -6.81 9.29
CA CYS A 193 -9.42 -5.67 9.67
C CYS A 193 -9.93 -5.04 10.99
N HIS A 194 -9.03 -4.88 11.95
CA HIS A 194 -9.24 -4.17 13.22
C HIS A 194 -8.29 -2.97 13.35
N CYS A 195 -8.05 -2.25 12.25
CA CYS A 195 -7.28 -1.02 12.31
C CYS A 195 -8.13 0.14 12.85
N PRO A 196 -7.53 1.29 13.22
CA PRO A 196 -8.29 2.42 13.78
C PRO A 196 -9.49 2.84 12.93
N ALA A 197 -9.35 2.72 11.61
CA ALA A 197 -10.37 2.97 10.60
C ALA A 197 -11.52 1.96 10.54
N CYS A 198 -11.33 0.72 11.00
CA CYS A 198 -12.33 -0.35 11.00
C CYS A 198 -12.84 -0.67 12.42
N SER A 199 -12.28 -0.02 13.44
CA SER A 199 -12.64 -0.19 14.85
C SER A 199 -13.32 1.05 15.43
N LEU A 200 -13.82 1.94 14.56
CA LEU A 200 -14.65 3.09 14.94
C LEU A 200 -16.00 2.63 15.50
N GLU A 201 -16.67 3.51 16.24
CA GLU A 201 -18.06 3.26 16.64
C GLU A 201 -18.98 3.17 15.41
N HIS A 202 -20.07 2.41 15.50
CA HIS A 202 -20.93 2.06 14.37
C HIS A 202 -21.30 3.25 13.46
N LYS A 203 -21.66 4.40 14.04
CA LYS A 203 -22.02 5.60 13.28
C LYS A 203 -20.83 6.18 12.51
N GLU A 204 -19.68 6.27 13.16
CA GLU A 204 -18.45 6.81 12.56
C GLU A 204 -17.89 5.86 11.51
N GLN A 205 -17.94 4.55 11.79
CA GLN A 205 -17.61 3.49 10.84
C GLN A 205 -18.47 3.59 9.58
N TRP A 206 -19.79 3.73 9.73
CA TRP A 206 -20.69 3.86 8.58
C TRP A 206 -20.37 5.08 7.71
N ILE A 207 -20.09 6.24 8.34
CA ILE A 207 -19.67 7.45 7.61
C ILE A 207 -18.36 7.18 6.87
N SER A 208 -17.38 6.61 7.56
CA SER A 208 -16.07 6.30 7.01
C SER A 208 -16.15 5.33 5.83
N ASP A 209 -16.90 4.23 5.98
CA ASP A 209 -17.15 3.26 4.91
C ASP A 209 -17.88 3.91 3.73
N THR A 210 -18.81 4.83 3.98
CA THR A 210 -19.48 5.60 2.91
C THR A 210 -18.49 6.46 2.14
N ARG A 211 -17.59 7.20 2.81
CA ARG A 211 -16.56 8.00 2.11
C ARG A 211 -15.65 7.12 1.27
N ARG A 212 -15.21 6.01 1.85
CA ARG A 212 -14.34 5.01 1.21
C ARG A 212 -14.96 4.38 -0.03
N ARG A 213 -16.26 4.04 0.03
CA ARG A 213 -17.04 3.58 -1.13
C ARG A 213 -17.16 4.62 -2.25
N LEU A 214 -17.04 5.91 -1.94
CA LEU A 214 -17.06 7.00 -2.93
C LEU A 214 -15.67 7.34 -3.49
N ILE A 215 -14.61 7.19 -2.70
CA ILE A 215 -13.23 7.49 -3.12
C ILE A 215 -12.84 6.67 -4.36
N ASN A 216 -13.13 5.37 -4.37
CA ASN A 216 -12.75 4.48 -5.48
C ASN A 216 -13.41 4.86 -6.83
N PRO A 217 -14.75 4.98 -6.94
CA PRO A 217 -15.36 5.36 -8.21
C PRO A 217 -14.95 6.78 -8.67
N LEU A 218 -14.73 7.71 -7.75
CA LEU A 218 -14.19 9.03 -8.09
C LEU A 218 -12.78 8.93 -8.67
N PHE A 219 -11.90 8.14 -8.05
CA PHE A 219 -10.55 7.91 -8.54
C PHE A 219 -10.57 7.37 -9.98
N HIS A 220 -11.34 6.31 -10.23
CA HIS A 220 -11.46 5.71 -11.57
C HIS A 220 -12.01 6.73 -12.58
N PHE A 221 -13.08 7.44 -12.22
CA PHE A 221 -13.69 8.42 -13.10
C PHE A 221 -12.70 9.54 -13.50
N LEU A 222 -11.96 10.08 -12.53
CA LEU A 222 -10.94 11.11 -12.76
C LEU A 222 -9.78 10.63 -13.63
N HIS A 223 -9.55 9.31 -13.70
CA HIS A 223 -8.55 8.68 -14.56
C HIS A 223 -9.14 8.13 -15.87
N GLY A 224 -10.36 8.52 -16.24
CA GLY A 224 -10.98 8.13 -17.50
C GLY A 224 -11.42 6.66 -17.54
N LYS A 225 -11.66 6.04 -16.38
CA LYS A 225 -12.02 4.64 -16.24
C LYS A 225 -13.37 4.47 -15.52
N SER A 226 -14.09 3.40 -15.84
CA SER A 226 -15.20 2.93 -15.03
C SER A 226 -14.65 2.37 -13.72
N ALA A 227 -15.41 2.56 -12.64
CA ALA A 227 -15.14 1.83 -11.41
C ALA A 227 -15.34 0.32 -11.65
N PRO A 228 -14.54 -0.55 -11.04
CA PRO A 228 -14.85 -1.98 -11.02
C PRO A 228 -16.20 -2.21 -10.33
N ASP A 229 -16.95 -3.21 -10.79
CA ASP A 229 -18.19 -3.61 -10.13
C ASP A 229 -17.88 -4.41 -8.87
N LEU A 230 -18.02 -3.75 -7.72
CA LEU A 230 -17.69 -4.32 -6.42
C LEU A 230 -18.79 -5.26 -5.88
N SER A 231 -19.95 -5.34 -6.54
CA SER A 231 -20.99 -6.31 -6.16
C SER A 231 -20.50 -7.76 -6.31
N ILE A 232 -19.60 -8.00 -7.28
CA ILE A 232 -18.91 -9.29 -7.44
C ILE A 232 -18.10 -9.60 -6.19
N MET A 233 -17.39 -8.62 -5.62
CA MET A 233 -16.61 -8.82 -4.40
C MET A 233 -17.49 -9.14 -3.19
N GLU A 234 -18.66 -8.51 -3.07
CA GLU A 234 -19.63 -8.83 -2.03
C GLU A 234 -20.14 -10.28 -2.16
N ALA A 235 -20.42 -10.74 -3.39
CA ALA A 235 -20.75 -12.13 -3.68
C ALA A 235 -19.61 -13.10 -3.31
N LEU A 236 -18.34 -12.73 -3.55
CA LEU A 236 -17.18 -13.55 -3.17
C LEU A 236 -17.14 -13.84 -1.66
N THR A 237 -17.50 -12.87 -0.82
CA THR A 237 -17.46 -13.05 0.65
C THR A 237 -18.64 -13.79 1.24
N THR A 238 -19.79 -13.76 0.56
CA THR A 238 -21.06 -14.26 1.09
C THR A 238 -21.47 -15.60 0.50
N THR A 239 -21.02 -15.92 -0.71
CA THR A 239 -21.54 -17.08 -1.46
C THR A 239 -20.48 -18.07 -1.95
N MET A 240 -19.18 -17.72 -1.91
CA MET A 240 -18.14 -18.54 -2.50
C MET A 240 -17.20 -19.19 -1.48
N THR A 241 -16.78 -20.42 -1.78
CA THR A 241 -15.70 -21.09 -1.04
C THR A 241 -14.33 -20.53 -1.46
N PRO A 242 -13.29 -20.67 -0.62
CA PRO A 242 -11.93 -20.28 -0.99
C PRO A 242 -11.43 -20.91 -2.29
N GLN A 243 -11.85 -22.13 -2.63
CA GLN A 243 -11.48 -22.79 -3.89
C GLN A 243 -12.16 -22.16 -5.11
N GLN A 244 -13.40 -21.70 -4.97
CA GLN A 244 -14.11 -21.02 -6.06
C GLN A 244 -13.47 -19.67 -6.35
N ALA A 245 -13.05 -18.95 -5.31
CA ALA A 245 -12.39 -17.65 -5.44
C ALA A 245 -11.06 -17.67 -6.20
N GLU A 246 -10.40 -18.83 -6.24
CA GLU A 246 -9.11 -19.02 -6.91
C GLU A 246 -9.24 -19.41 -8.37
N ARG A 247 -10.46 -19.57 -8.90
CA ARG A 247 -10.60 -19.90 -10.31
C ARG A 247 -10.18 -18.69 -11.17
N PRO A 248 -9.49 -18.93 -12.30
CA PRO A 248 -8.97 -17.86 -13.15
C PRO A 248 -10.01 -16.82 -13.55
N GLU A 249 -11.26 -17.23 -13.79
CA GLU A 249 -12.36 -16.34 -14.12
C GLU A 249 -12.61 -15.28 -13.03
N PHE A 250 -12.52 -15.64 -11.75
CA PHE A 250 -12.72 -14.69 -10.65
C PHE A 250 -11.49 -13.82 -10.42
N LEU A 251 -10.29 -14.40 -10.49
CA LEU A 251 -9.05 -13.62 -10.39
C LEU A 251 -8.98 -12.54 -11.48
N ALA A 252 -9.38 -12.88 -12.71
CA ALA A 252 -9.47 -11.92 -13.82
C ALA A 252 -10.49 -10.80 -13.56
N MET A 253 -11.60 -11.10 -12.89
CA MET A 253 -12.59 -10.08 -12.51
C MET A 253 -12.05 -9.12 -11.45
N VAL A 254 -11.25 -9.61 -10.50
CA VAL A 254 -10.63 -8.80 -9.43
C VAL A 254 -9.49 -7.92 -9.95
N ASP A 255 -8.87 -8.28 -11.07
CA ASP A 255 -7.77 -7.54 -11.70
C ASP A 255 -8.23 -6.55 -12.80
N HIS A 256 -9.54 -6.40 -13.01
CA HIS A 256 -10.05 -5.43 -13.97
C HIS A 256 -9.80 -3.99 -13.51
N HIS A 257 -8.78 -3.36 -14.09
CA HIS A 257 -8.47 -1.93 -13.97
C HIS A 257 -9.49 -1.01 -14.67
N GLY A 258 -10.80 -1.27 -14.55
CA GLY A 258 -11.89 -0.51 -15.17
C GLY A 258 -11.86 -0.52 -16.70
N ALA A 259 -13.03 -0.53 -17.34
CA ALA A 259 -13.12 -0.22 -18.76
C ALA A 259 -12.86 1.30 -18.96
N PRO A 260 -12.41 1.76 -20.14
CA PRO A 260 -12.45 3.19 -20.45
C PRO A 260 -13.86 3.75 -20.26
N LEU A 261 -13.97 4.97 -19.75
CA LEU A 261 -15.27 5.64 -19.67
C LEU A 261 -15.86 5.78 -21.07
N GLN A 262 -17.16 5.51 -21.20
CA GLN A 262 -17.89 5.70 -22.45
C GLN A 262 -18.02 7.18 -22.83
N THR A 263 -17.94 8.08 -21.84
CA THR A 263 -18.06 9.52 -22.03
C THR A 263 -16.89 10.25 -21.39
N THR A 264 -16.44 11.32 -22.04
CA THR A 264 -15.39 12.16 -21.49
C THR A 264 -15.97 13.06 -20.40
N PRO A 265 -15.36 13.12 -19.20
CA PRO A 265 -15.80 14.04 -18.14
C PRO A 265 -15.81 15.49 -18.62
N THR A 266 -16.89 16.22 -18.31
CA THR A 266 -16.92 17.66 -18.52
C THR A 266 -15.93 18.36 -17.60
N ARG A 267 -15.47 19.55 -17.99
CA ARG A 267 -14.57 20.36 -17.15
C ARG A 267 -15.16 20.67 -15.77
N ALA A 268 -16.48 20.89 -15.70
CA ALA A 268 -17.18 21.11 -14.43
C ALA A 268 -17.14 19.88 -13.53
N GLN A 269 -17.29 18.67 -14.10
CA GLN A 269 -17.15 17.42 -13.37
C GLN A 269 -15.71 17.21 -12.89
N ILE A 270 -14.70 17.43 -13.75
CA ILE A 270 -13.29 17.31 -13.35
C ILE A 270 -12.97 18.22 -12.17
N LEU A 271 -13.40 19.49 -12.22
CA LEU A 271 -13.22 20.44 -11.12
C LEU A 271 -13.89 19.95 -9.83
N ALA A 272 -15.20 19.67 -9.88
CA ALA A 272 -15.99 19.31 -8.70
C ALA A 272 -15.51 17.98 -8.08
N TYR A 273 -15.21 16.99 -8.91
CA TYR A 273 -14.86 15.65 -8.44
C TYR A 273 -13.44 15.58 -7.89
N ASN A 274 -12.49 16.37 -8.42
CA ASN A 274 -11.17 16.48 -7.80
C ASN A 274 -11.25 17.10 -6.40
N VAL A 275 -12.05 18.16 -6.21
CA VAL A 275 -12.25 18.76 -4.88
C VAL A 275 -12.92 17.78 -3.93
N LEU A 276 -13.99 17.10 -4.38
CA LEU A 276 -14.68 16.09 -3.58
C LEU A 276 -13.75 14.94 -3.20
N TYR A 277 -13.01 14.40 -4.16
CA TYR A 277 -12.03 13.32 -3.95
C TYR A 277 -10.99 13.71 -2.90
N ALA A 278 -10.37 14.88 -3.04
CA ALA A 278 -9.39 15.39 -2.07
C ALA A 278 -9.99 15.53 -0.66
N LYS A 279 -11.22 16.07 -0.55
CA LYS A 279 -11.91 16.24 0.73
C LYS A 279 -12.27 14.93 1.41
N LEU A 280 -12.69 13.92 0.63
CA LEU A 280 -12.98 12.59 1.15
C LEU A 280 -11.70 11.91 1.66
N MET A 281 -10.60 12.01 0.93
CA MET A 281 -9.30 11.47 1.35
C MET A 281 -8.79 12.13 2.64
N GLU A 282 -8.85 13.45 2.74
CA GLU A 282 -8.50 14.18 3.97
C GLU A 282 -9.32 13.70 5.16
N ALA A 283 -10.63 13.52 4.98
CA ALA A 283 -11.53 13.06 6.02
C ALA A 283 -11.27 11.61 6.47
N GLU A 284 -10.65 10.80 5.61
CA GLU A 284 -10.20 9.44 5.93
C GLU A 284 -8.75 9.41 6.48
N GLY A 285 -8.10 10.57 6.65
CA GLY A 285 -6.70 10.63 7.08
C GLY A 285 -5.71 10.12 6.03
N LEU A 286 -6.16 9.97 4.77
CA LEU A 286 -5.35 9.58 3.63
C LEU A 286 -4.63 10.81 3.08
N LEU A 287 -3.73 11.36 3.88
CA LEU A 287 -2.94 12.52 3.51
C LEU A 287 -1.78 12.08 2.61
N GLY A 288 -1.53 12.79 1.52
CA GLY A 288 -0.56 12.37 0.51
C GLY A 288 -0.52 13.31 -0.69
N MET A 289 0.27 12.97 -1.72
CA MET A 289 0.20 13.76 -2.95
C MET A 289 -1.08 13.59 -3.68
N ASP A 290 -1.76 12.44 -3.58
CA ASP A 290 -3.01 12.24 -4.30
C ASP A 290 -4.01 13.36 -3.97
N VAL A 291 -4.04 13.82 -2.71
CA VAL A 291 -4.81 15.00 -2.27
C VAL A 291 -4.29 16.29 -2.91
N ALA A 292 -2.98 16.52 -2.90
CA ALA A 292 -2.37 17.72 -3.47
C ALA A 292 -2.52 17.80 -5.00
N GLU A 293 -2.34 16.67 -5.70
CA GLU A 293 -2.53 16.50 -7.14
C GLU A 293 -3.99 16.72 -7.52
N ALA A 294 -4.94 16.19 -6.75
CA ALA A 294 -6.35 16.45 -6.96
C ALA A 294 -6.69 17.95 -6.82
N TYR A 295 -6.21 18.62 -5.77
CA TYR A 295 -6.40 20.08 -5.66
C TYR A 295 -5.72 20.85 -6.79
N ALA A 296 -4.50 20.46 -7.18
CA ALA A 296 -3.81 21.09 -8.30
C ALA A 296 -4.58 20.94 -9.61
N ALA A 297 -5.12 19.74 -9.90
CA ALA A 297 -5.96 19.48 -11.05
C ALA A 297 -7.24 20.33 -11.04
N ALA A 298 -7.89 20.47 -9.87
CA ALA A 298 -9.02 21.37 -9.70
C ALA A 298 -8.67 22.84 -10.00
N ILE A 299 -7.54 23.34 -9.49
CA ILE A 299 -7.09 24.71 -9.72
C ILE A 299 -6.85 24.99 -11.22
N VAL A 300 -6.25 24.02 -11.94
CA VAL A 300 -6.04 24.13 -13.39
C VAL A 300 -7.37 24.33 -14.13
N GLU A 301 -8.40 23.56 -13.79
CA GLU A 301 -9.72 23.70 -14.42
C GLU A 301 -10.42 25.01 -14.08
N LEU A 302 -10.26 25.50 -12.84
CA LEU A 302 -10.80 26.78 -12.40
C LEU A 302 -10.18 27.95 -13.16
N ARG A 303 -8.84 27.95 -13.33
CA ARG A 303 -8.12 29.02 -14.05
C ARG A 303 -8.52 29.12 -15.52
N ARG A 304 -8.80 27.99 -16.17
CA ARG A 304 -9.26 27.96 -17.57
C ARG A 304 -10.69 28.49 -17.77
N LYS A 305 -11.42 28.86 -16.71
CA LYS A 305 -12.75 29.51 -16.80
C LYS A 305 -12.67 31.03 -16.67
N MET A 306 -11.54 31.55 -16.19
CA MET A 306 -11.24 32.98 -16.11
C MET A 306 -10.60 33.43 -17.41
#